data_AF-A0A062V5R2-F1
#
_entry.id   AF-A0A062V5R2-F1
#
_cell.length_a   1.000
_cell.length_b   1.000
_cell.length_c   1.000
_cell.angle_alpha   90.00
_cell.angle_beta   90.00
_cell.angle_gamma   90.00
#
_symmetry.space_group_name_H-M   'P 1'
#
loop_
_entity.id
_entity.type
_entity.pdbx_description
1 polymer ?
#
loop_
_entity_poly.entity_id
_entity_poly.type
_entity_poly.pdbx_seq_one_letter_code
_entity_poly.pdbx_strand_id
1 'polypeptide(L)'
;MSQTAYLVSCEILCGEGSDGALEGMDSAYVIVGVYAANDEEAMTKVEASLEEEGYGLVEADWIAPAADMEWEDEEAAVEAADLVARLATIPDEVVYGPLYPTVEEDEDEEVEEAA
;
A
#
# COMPACT_ATOMS: atom_id res chain seq x y z
N MET A 1 -6.93 23.27 10.59
CA MET A 1 -6.08 22.07 10.69
C MET A 1 -5.39 21.96 9.35
N SER A 2 -4.07 22.03 9.29
CA SER A 2 -3.36 21.71 8.03
C SER A 2 -3.33 20.20 7.93
N GLN A 3 -3.90 19.64 6.87
CA GLN A 3 -3.79 18.21 6.60
C GLN A 3 -2.43 17.93 5.97
N THR A 4 -1.79 16.84 6.38
CA THR A 4 -0.50 16.38 5.85
C THR A 4 -0.75 15.17 4.96
N ALA A 5 -0.08 15.10 3.82
CA ALA A 5 -0.11 13.92 2.97
C ALA A 5 0.70 12.81 3.66
N TYR A 6 0.04 11.70 3.95
CA TYR A 6 0.63 10.49 4.47
C TYR A 6 0.70 9.45 3.37
N LEU A 7 1.76 8.65 3.42
CA LEU A 7 1.91 7.44 2.64
C LEU A 7 1.89 6.26 3.60
N VAL A 8 1.18 5.21 3.22
CA VAL A 8 1.07 3.96 3.98
C VAL A 8 1.38 2.82 3.04
N SER A 9 2.35 1.98 3.39
CA SER A 9 2.53 0.70 2.71
C SER A 9 1.62 -0.32 3.37
N CYS A 10 0.78 -0.97 2.58
CA CYS A 10 -0.14 -2.00 3.03
C CYS A 10 0.04 -3.27 2.20
N GLU A 11 0.06 -4.40 2.88
CA GLU A 11 -0.26 -5.69 2.28
C GLU A 11 -1.77 -5.92 2.37
N ILE A 12 -2.40 -6.26 1.25
CA ILE A 12 -3.84 -6.48 1.15
C ILE A 12 -4.15 -7.87 0.58
N LEU A 13 -5.18 -8.51 1.12
CA LEU A 13 -5.74 -9.75 0.58
C LEU A 13 -6.56 -9.46 -0.67
N CYS A 14 -6.25 -10.21 -1.71
CA CYS A 14 -6.91 -10.15 -3.01
C CYS A 14 -8.05 -11.19 -3.05
N GLY A 15 -9.13 -10.93 -2.30
CA GLY A 15 -10.25 -11.89 -2.18
C GLY A 15 -11.12 -12.04 -3.43
N GLU A 16 -12.12 -12.95 -3.40
CA GLU A 16 -13.08 -13.25 -4.48
C GLU A 16 -13.96 -12.05 -4.96
N GLY A 17 -13.75 -10.85 -4.43
CA GLY A 17 -14.39 -9.59 -4.83
C GLY A 17 -13.43 -8.52 -5.34
N SER A 18 -12.13 -8.82 -5.43
CA SER A 18 -11.11 -7.89 -5.91
C SER A 18 -11.29 -7.61 -7.41
N ASP A 19 -11.00 -6.37 -7.83
CA ASP A 19 -11.07 -5.97 -9.25
C ASP A 19 -10.18 -6.91 -10.08
N GLY A 20 -10.56 -7.24 -11.32
CA GLY A 20 -9.93 -8.30 -12.13
C GLY A 20 -8.41 -8.13 -12.38
N ALA A 21 -7.83 -6.99 -12.00
CA ALA A 21 -6.38 -6.78 -11.89
C ALA A 21 -5.68 -7.69 -10.85
N LEU A 22 -6.43 -8.23 -9.89
CA LEU A 22 -5.95 -9.06 -8.77
C LEU A 22 -6.38 -10.53 -8.89
N GLU A 23 -7.00 -10.91 -10.02
CA GLU A 23 -7.43 -12.28 -10.28
C GLU A 23 -6.22 -13.23 -10.30
N GLY A 24 -6.13 -14.11 -9.30
CA GLY A 24 -5.07 -15.11 -9.17
C GLY A 24 -3.90 -14.72 -8.26
N MET A 25 -3.97 -13.59 -7.55
CA MET A 25 -3.04 -13.23 -6.47
C MET A 25 -3.69 -13.54 -5.11
N ASP A 26 -2.92 -14.07 -4.15
CA ASP A 26 -3.40 -14.28 -2.77
C ASP A 26 -3.33 -12.97 -1.96
N SER A 27 -2.22 -12.24 -2.05
CA SER A 27 -2.05 -10.89 -1.52
C SER A 27 -1.20 -10.01 -2.45
N ALA A 28 -1.23 -8.70 -2.19
CA ALA A 28 -0.43 -7.71 -2.90
C ALA A 28 -0.01 -6.56 -1.98
N TYR A 29 1.16 -5.96 -2.26
CA TYR A 29 1.59 -4.71 -1.65
C TYR A 29 1.04 -3.51 -2.43
N VAL A 30 0.59 -2.50 -1.71
CA VAL A 30 0.13 -1.23 -2.27
C VAL A 30 0.58 -0.07 -1.39
N ILE A 31 1.07 0.99 -2.04
CA ILE A 31 1.29 2.27 -1.37
C ILE A 31 0.02 3.10 -1.50
N VAL A 32 -0.49 3.58 -0.37
CA VAL A 32 -1.74 4.32 -0.25
C VAL A 32 -1.45 5.74 0.24
N GLY A 33 -2.05 6.72 -0.42
CA GLY A 33 -1.96 8.13 -0.08
C GLY A 33 -3.23 8.63 0.59
N VAL A 34 -3.08 9.34 1.70
CA VAL A 34 -4.21 9.92 2.42
C VAL A 34 -3.83 11.23 3.10
N TYR A 35 -4.75 12.19 3.14
CA TYR A 35 -4.59 13.37 3.98
C TYR A 35 -5.07 13.10 5.40
N ALA A 36 -4.22 13.33 6.40
CA ALA A 36 -4.53 13.13 7.81
C ALA A 36 -3.81 14.15 8.70
N ALA A 37 -4.28 14.29 9.95
CA ALA A 37 -3.61 15.10 10.96
C ALA A 37 -2.53 14.34 11.73
N ASN A 38 -2.58 13.00 11.72
CA ASN A 38 -1.65 12.10 12.39
C ASN A 38 -1.76 10.68 11.81
N ASP A 39 -0.85 9.82 12.21
CA ASP A 39 -0.70 8.44 11.75
C ASP A 39 -1.95 7.59 12.07
N GLU A 40 -2.56 7.78 13.26
CA GLU A 40 -3.77 7.05 13.68
C GLU A 40 -4.97 7.38 12.77
N GLU A 41 -5.16 8.65 12.43
CA GLU A 41 -6.21 9.09 11.50
C GLU A 41 -5.95 8.57 10.09
N ALA A 42 -4.69 8.59 9.62
CA ALA A 42 -4.33 8.05 8.32
C ALA A 42 -4.65 6.54 8.24
N MET A 43 -4.24 5.76 9.23
CA MET A 43 -4.54 4.32 9.29
C MET A 43 -6.04 4.05 9.31
N THR A 44 -6.79 4.77 10.15
CA THR A 44 -8.26 4.62 10.26
C THR A 44 -8.95 4.86 8.92
N LYS A 45 -8.50 5.87 8.15
CA LYS A 45 -9.06 6.17 6.83
C LYS A 45 -8.71 5.09 5.80
N VAL A 46 -7.48 4.61 5.82
CA VAL A 46 -7.03 3.54 4.92
C VAL A 46 -7.81 2.25 5.17
N GLU A 47 -7.96 1.82 6.43
CA GLU A 47 -8.75 0.64 6.79
C GLU A 47 -10.20 0.75 6.33
N ALA A 48 -10.85 1.89 6.59
CA ALA A 48 -12.23 2.11 6.17
C ALA A 48 -12.39 2.07 4.64
N SER A 49 -11.41 2.62 3.90
CA SER A 49 -11.40 2.60 2.43
C SER A 49 -11.17 1.20 1.89
N LEU A 50 -10.25 0.43 2.48
CA LEU A 50 -10.00 -0.97 2.10
C LEU A 50 -11.25 -1.83 2.32
N GLU A 51 -11.93 -1.68 3.46
CA GLU A 51 -13.17 -2.42 3.75
C GLU A 51 -14.28 -2.07 2.76
N GLU A 52 -14.43 -0.80 2.39
CA GLU A 52 -15.43 -0.35 1.40
C GLU A 52 -15.18 -0.96 0.01
N GLU A 53 -13.91 -1.03 -0.40
CA GLU A 53 -13.49 -1.62 -1.67
C GLU A 53 -13.44 -3.16 -1.63
N GLY A 54 -13.65 -3.78 -0.47
CA GLY A 54 -13.65 -5.23 -0.30
C GLY A 54 -12.26 -5.85 -0.15
N TYR A 55 -11.23 -5.05 0.11
CA TYR A 55 -9.89 -5.51 0.43
C TYR A 55 -9.75 -5.82 1.91
N GLY A 56 -9.11 -6.93 2.24
CA GLY A 56 -8.70 -7.24 3.62
C GLY A 56 -7.30 -6.71 3.87
N LEU A 57 -7.11 -5.81 4.84
CA LEU A 57 -5.76 -5.44 5.28
C LEU A 57 -5.10 -6.66 5.96
N VAL A 58 -3.92 -7.06 5.47
CA VAL A 58 -3.06 -8.07 6.11
C VAL A 58 -2.19 -7.37 7.13
N GLU A 59 -1.36 -6.43 6.66
CA GLU A 59 -0.40 -5.69 7.47
C GLU A 59 -0.17 -4.30 6.87
N ALA A 60 0.21 -3.34 7.70
CA ALA A 60 0.76 -2.07 7.27
C ALA A 60 2.24 -2.00 7.68
N ASP A 61 3.16 -2.14 6.71
CA ASP A 61 4.61 -2.17 6.96
C ASP A 61 5.11 -0.86 7.58
N TRP A 62 4.61 0.26 7.07
CA TRP A 62 5.00 1.59 7.53
C TRP A 62 3.95 2.64 7.20
N ILE A 63 4.00 3.72 7.98
CA ILE A 63 3.17 4.91 7.85
C ILE A 63 4.02 6.14 8.13
N ALA A 64 4.03 7.11 7.22
CA ALA A 64 4.80 8.33 7.41
C ALA A 64 4.27 9.50 6.58
N PRO A 65 4.56 10.75 6.99
CA PRO A 65 4.37 11.91 6.13
C PRO A 65 5.18 11.76 4.84
N ALA A 66 4.56 12.05 3.69
CA ALA A 66 5.22 11.93 2.39
C ALA A 66 6.49 12.78 2.28
N ALA A 67 6.55 13.90 3.01
CA ALA A 67 7.70 14.80 3.04
C ALA A 67 8.90 14.25 3.82
N ASP A 68 8.67 13.27 4.70
CA ASP A 68 9.69 12.68 5.58
C ASP A 68 10.21 11.33 5.03
N MET A 69 9.72 10.88 3.87
CA MET A 69 10.11 9.61 3.26
C MET A 69 11.43 9.71 2.49
N GLU A 70 12.29 8.71 2.71
CA GLU A 70 13.52 8.48 1.95
C GLU A 70 13.33 7.25 1.06
N TRP A 71 13.47 7.42 -0.25
CA TRP A 71 13.27 6.37 -1.24
C TRP A 71 14.61 5.75 -1.65
N GLU A 72 14.64 4.43 -1.82
CA GLU A 72 15.85 3.70 -2.19
C GLU A 72 16.28 3.95 -3.64
N ASP A 73 15.31 4.24 -4.51
CA ASP A 73 15.53 4.51 -5.93
C ASP A 73 14.64 5.63 -6.49
N GLU A 74 14.99 6.10 -7.68
CA GLU A 74 14.32 7.21 -8.36
C GLU A 74 12.93 6.83 -8.89
N GLU A 75 12.70 5.56 -9.23
CA GLU A 75 11.40 5.09 -9.74
C GLU A 75 10.36 5.16 -8.62
N ALA A 76 10.67 4.60 -7.44
CA ALA A 76 9.83 4.66 -6.26
C ALA A 76 9.54 6.11 -5.83
N ALA A 77 10.55 6.99 -5.88
CA ALA A 77 10.36 8.41 -5.58
C ALA A 77 9.41 9.12 -6.57
N VAL A 78 9.48 8.76 -7.86
CA VAL A 78 8.59 9.31 -8.90
C VAL A 78 7.16 8.80 -8.73
N GLU A 79 6.98 7.51 -8.45
CA GLU A 79 5.66 6.91 -8.21
C GLU A 79 4.99 7.52 -6.97
N ALA A 80 5.73 7.69 -5.88
CA ALA A 80 5.24 8.37 -4.69
C ALA A 80 4.86 9.83 -4.96
N ALA A 81 5.67 10.55 -5.74
CA ALA A 81 5.37 11.93 -6.11
C ALA A 81 4.11 12.05 -6.99
N ASP A 82 3.92 11.13 -7.94
CA ASP A 82 2.69 11.05 -8.75
C ASP A 82 1.47 10.78 -7.88
N LEU A 83 1.59 9.86 -6.93
CA LEU A 83 0.51 9.51 -6.01
C LEU A 83 0.14 10.70 -5.10
N VAL A 84 1.11 11.44 -4.57
CA VAL A 84 0.85 12.68 -3.80
C VAL A 84 0.22 13.76 -4.69
N ALA A 85 0.65 13.88 -5.95
CA ALA A 85 0.04 14.81 -6.89
C ALA A 85 -1.41 14.46 -7.19
N ARG A 86 -1.74 13.17 -7.34
CA ARG A 86 -3.11 12.65 -7.49
C ARG A 86 -3.94 12.94 -6.24
N LEU A 87 -3.42 12.64 -5.05
CA LEU A 87 -4.07 12.93 -3.77
C LEU A 87 -4.41 14.42 -3.63
N ALA A 88 -3.53 15.32 -4.08
CA ALA A 88 -3.79 16.76 -4.06
C ALA A 88 -4.99 17.19 -4.93
N THR A 89 -5.42 16.37 -5.89
CA THR A 89 -6.63 16.63 -6.71
C THR A 89 -7.93 16.18 -6.05
N ILE A 90 -7.86 15.25 -5.10
CA ILE A 90 -8.99 14.63 -4.39
C ILE A 90 -8.68 14.52 -2.89
N PRO A 91 -8.60 15.66 -2.17
CA PRO A 91 -8.02 15.70 -0.81
C PRO A 91 -8.85 15.00 0.26
N ASP A 92 -10.13 14.72 -0.02
CA ASP A 92 -11.04 14.04 0.91
C ASP A 92 -11.06 12.50 0.70
N GLU A 93 -10.33 11.99 -0.29
CA GLU A 93 -10.32 10.58 -0.68
C GLU A 93 -8.97 9.91 -0.37
N VAL A 94 -8.98 8.58 -0.42
CA VAL A 94 -7.79 7.72 -0.35
C VAL A 94 -7.34 7.40 -1.77
N VAL A 95 -6.03 7.49 -2.04
CA VAL A 95 -5.48 7.23 -3.38
C VAL A 95 -4.59 6.00 -3.34
N TYR A 96 -4.94 5.00 -4.15
CA TYR A 96 -4.16 3.78 -4.32
C TYR A 96 -3.10 3.95 -5.42
N GLY A 97 -1.89 3.52 -5.10
CA GLY A 97 -0.78 3.36 -6.03
C GLY A 97 -0.86 2.07 -6.85
N PRO A 98 0.22 1.73 -7.55
CA PRO A 98 0.35 0.44 -8.22
C PRO A 98 0.29 -0.72 -7.21
N LEU A 99 -0.19 -1.86 -7.69
CA LEU A 99 -0.20 -3.12 -6.94
C LEU A 99 1.05 -3.91 -7.30
N TYR A 100 1.80 -4.31 -6.28
CA TYR A 100 3.00 -5.14 -6.43
C TYR A 100 2.70 -6.54 -5.88
N PRO A 101 3.11 -7.61 -6.57
CA PRO A 101 2.93 -8.95 -6.05
C PRO A 101 3.69 -9.09 -4.72
N THR A 102 3.08 -9.75 -3.74
CA THR A 102 3.83 -10.27 -2.60
C THR A 102 4.76 -11.34 -3.14
N VAL A 103 6.06 -11.10 -3.10
CA VAL A 103 7.02 -12.16 -3.38
C VAL A 103 6.91 -13.09 -2.19
N GLU A 104 6.31 -14.27 -2.36
CA GLU A 104 6.56 -15.35 -1.42
C GLU A 104 8.08 -15.50 -1.45
N GLU A 105 8.76 -15.21 -0.33
CA GLU A 105 10.07 -15.78 -0.10
C GLU A 105 9.82 -17.28 -0.12
N ASP A 106 9.93 -17.92 -1.30
CA ASP A 106 10.13 -19.35 -1.41
C ASP A 106 11.28 -19.63 -0.45
N GLU A 107 10.95 -20.12 0.75
CA GLU A 107 11.92 -20.65 1.68
C GLU A 107 12.65 -21.72 0.86
N ASP A 108 13.86 -21.38 0.38
CA ASP A 108 14.72 -22.26 -0.39
C ASP A 108 14.62 -23.66 0.22
N GLU A 109 13.91 -24.55 -0.46
CA GLU A 109 13.81 -25.96 -0.08
C GLU A 109 15.25 -26.46 -0.04
N GLU A 110 15.82 -26.62 1.16
CA GLU A 110 17.10 -27.29 1.35
C GLU A 110 16.92 -28.71 0.82
N VAL A 111 17.24 -28.92 -0.45
CA VAL A 111 17.33 -30.25 -1.04
C VAL A 111 18.54 -30.91 -0.40
N GLU A 112 18.33 -31.60 0.73
CA GLU A 112 19.26 -32.60 1.23
C GLU A 112 19.41 -33.68 0.14
N GLU A 113 20.41 -33.54 -0.72
CA GLU A 113 20.81 -34.59 -1.66
C GLU A 113 21.45 -35.72 -0.83
N ALA A 114 20.61 -36.68 -0.43
CA ALA A 114 21.05 -37.95 0.11
C ALA A 114 21.41 -38.92 -1.02
N ALA A 115 22.71 -39.13 -1.28
CA ALA A 115 23.29 -40.41 -1.73
C ALA A 115 24.82 -40.39 -1.79
#